data_AF-A0A7S0BIJ2-F1
#
_entry.id   AF-A0A7S0BIJ2-F1
#
_cell.length_a   1.000
_cell.length_b   1.000
_cell.length_c   1.000
_cell.angle_alpha   90.00
_cell.angle_beta   90.00
_cell.angle_gamma   90.00
#
_symmetry.space_group_name_H-M   'P 1'
#
loop_
_entity.id
_entity.type
_entity.pdbx_description
1 polymer ?
#
loop_
_entity_poly.entity_id
_entity_poly.type
_entity_poly.pdbx_seq_one_letter_code
_entity_poly.pdbx_strand_id
1 'polypeptide(L)'
;GKVLDTAHHVNGTGPVSLVRCENWIVYSFWDVARKSDQIYVVDYFEPKKDWFPKEIGAAVLKAVTGGEIEKELPTTPHAIPNPVAARIGFEVDGRITGLDVTTTERAITMRSIVVHLDKSR
;
A
#
# COMPACT_ATOMS: atom_id res chain seq x y z
N GLY A 1 1.41 17.12 -6.92
CA GLY A 1 1.58 15.71 -6.53
C GLY A 1 2.40 15.02 -7.59
N LYS A 2 3.43 14.27 -7.19
CA LYS A 2 4.26 13.44 -8.10
C LYS A 2 3.68 12.02 -8.10
N VAL A 3 3.41 11.45 -9.27
CA VAL A 3 3.01 10.05 -9.39
C VAL A 3 4.23 9.17 -9.12
N LEU A 4 4.14 8.28 -8.13
CA LEU A 4 5.23 7.40 -7.73
C LEU A 4 5.10 6.01 -8.36
N ASP A 5 3.87 5.59 -8.66
CA ASP A 5 3.57 4.28 -9.20
C ASP A 5 2.26 4.29 -10.00
N THR A 6 2.21 3.46 -11.05
CA THR A 6 1.04 3.28 -11.92
C THR A 6 0.92 1.80 -12.27
N ALA A 7 -0.29 1.25 -12.12
CA ALA A 7 -0.64 -0.09 -12.58
C ALA A 7 -1.79 -0.03 -13.59
N HIS A 8 -1.72 -0.84 -14.64
CA HIS A 8 -2.73 -0.93 -15.68
C HIS A 8 -3.03 -2.40 -15.99
N HIS A 9 -4.30 -2.79 -15.90
CA HIS A 9 -4.78 -4.15 -16.16
C HIS A 9 -5.67 -4.14 -17.39
N VAL A 10 -5.19 -4.71 -18.50
CA VAL A 10 -5.85 -4.64 -19.82
C VAL A 10 -7.27 -5.22 -19.82
N ASN A 11 -7.51 -6.29 -19.07
CA ASN A 11 -8.81 -6.97 -18.99
C ASN A 11 -9.56 -6.65 -17.69
N GLY A 12 -9.06 -5.71 -16.89
CA GLY A 12 -9.61 -5.35 -15.60
C GLY A 12 -10.86 -4.46 -15.75
N THR A 13 -11.93 -4.82 -15.06
CA THR A 13 -13.20 -4.08 -15.06
C THR A 13 -13.86 -4.06 -13.69
N GLY A 14 -14.94 -3.28 -13.57
CA GLY A 14 -15.81 -3.25 -12.40
C GLY A 14 -15.31 -2.35 -11.27
N PRO A 15 -16.03 -2.31 -10.13
CA PRO A 15 -15.64 -1.50 -9.00
C PRO A 15 -14.36 -2.07 -8.39
N VAL A 16 -13.30 -1.27 -8.43
CA VAL A 16 -12.06 -1.60 -7.72
C VAL A 16 -12.31 -1.38 -6.23
N SER A 17 -12.22 -2.44 -5.43
CA SER A 17 -12.09 -2.30 -3.99
C SER A 17 -10.61 -2.17 -3.65
N LEU A 18 -10.24 -1.25 -2.77
CA LEU A 18 -8.85 -1.00 -2.43
C LEU A 18 -8.73 -0.69 -0.94
N VAL A 19 -7.78 -1.35 -0.30
CA VAL A 19 -7.31 -1.04 1.04
C VAL A 19 -5.86 -0.61 0.98
N ARG A 20 -5.54 0.48 1.67
CA ARG A 20 -4.17 0.97 1.84
C ARG A 20 -3.78 0.84 3.30
N CYS A 21 -2.57 0.38 3.52
CA CYS A 21 -1.94 0.29 4.82
C CYS A 21 -0.63 1.13 4.85
N GLU A 22 0.22 0.85 5.83
CA GLU A 22 1.48 1.54 6.10
C GLU A 22 2.34 1.68 4.83
N ASN A 23 2.84 0.56 4.30
CA ASN A 23 3.70 0.51 3.12
C ASN A 23 3.16 -0.41 2.02
N TRP A 24 1.92 -0.87 2.13
CA TRP A 24 1.34 -1.78 1.15
C TRP A 24 -0.10 -1.41 0.79
N ILE A 25 -0.52 -1.85 -0.39
CA ILE A 25 -1.86 -1.66 -0.92
C ILE A 25 -2.36 -3.02 -1.40
N VAL A 26 -3.62 -3.32 -1.12
CA VAL A 26 -4.32 -4.45 -1.74
C VAL A 26 -5.54 -3.92 -2.46
N TYR A 27 -5.71 -4.35 -3.70
CA TYR A 27 -6.88 -4.01 -4.48
C TYR A 27 -7.40 -5.21 -5.25
N SER A 28 -8.69 -5.19 -5.55
CA SER A 28 -9.33 -6.20 -6.38
C SER A 28 -9.93 -5.61 -7.64
N PHE A 29 -10.06 -6.44 -8.67
CA PHE A 29 -10.78 -6.12 -9.90
C PHE A 29 -11.27 -7.39 -10.57
N TRP A 30 -12.29 -7.24 -11.44
CA TRP A 30 -12.75 -8.33 -12.28
C TRP A 30 -11.89 -8.47 -13.53
N ASP A 31 -11.27 -9.63 -13.75
CA ASP A 31 -10.63 -9.94 -15.02
C ASP A 31 -11.65 -10.60 -15.95
N VAL A 32 -12.05 -9.90 -17.02
CA VAL A 32 -13.07 -10.39 -17.97
C VAL A 32 -12.56 -11.58 -18.79
N ALA A 33 -11.26 -11.65 -19.07
CA ALA A 33 -10.69 -12.74 -19.86
C ALA A 33 -10.64 -14.04 -19.03
N ARG A 34 -10.30 -13.92 -17.74
CA ARG A 34 -10.28 -15.06 -16.80
C ARG A 34 -11.65 -15.41 -16.24
N LYS A 35 -12.59 -14.46 -16.27
CA LYS A 35 -13.92 -14.57 -15.65
C LYS A 35 -13.83 -14.84 -14.14
N SER A 36 -12.88 -14.19 -13.48
CA SER A 36 -12.65 -14.32 -12.05
C SER A 36 -12.18 -13.01 -11.44
N ASP A 37 -12.43 -12.84 -10.14
CA ASP A 37 -11.87 -11.71 -9.40
C ASP A 37 -10.40 -11.97 -9.10
N GLN A 38 -9.61 -10.92 -9.27
CA GLN A 38 -8.19 -10.91 -8.97
C GLN A 38 -7.96 -10.02 -7.76
N ILE A 39 -7.11 -10.48 -6.84
CA ILE A 39 -6.55 -9.66 -5.76
C ILE A 39 -5.08 -9.40 -6.10
N TYR A 40 -4.69 -8.13 -6.08
CA TYR A 40 -3.30 -7.73 -6.22
C TYR A 40 -2.80 -7.09 -4.93
N VAL A 41 -1.67 -7.58 -4.45
CA VAL A 41 -0.93 -7.02 -3.32
C VAL A 41 0.28 -6.27 -3.88
N VAL A 42 0.48 -5.06 -3.40
CA VAL A 42 1.62 -4.21 -3.74
C VAL A 42 2.32 -3.78 -2.47
N ASP A 43 3.54 -4.23 -2.28
CA ASP A 43 4.42 -3.79 -1.21
C ASP A 43 5.40 -2.74 -1.75
N TYR A 44 5.51 -1.62 -1.04
CA TYR A 44 6.46 -0.56 -1.36
C TYR A 44 7.67 -0.64 -0.43
N PHE A 45 8.84 -0.76 -1.03
CA PHE A 45 10.12 -0.83 -0.37
C PHE A 45 10.96 0.40 -0.67
N GLU A 46 11.92 0.60 0.21
CA GLU A 46 12.98 1.58 0.07
C GLU A 46 13.89 1.23 -1.12
N PRO A 47 14.30 2.20 -1.96
CA PRO A 47 15.03 1.92 -3.19
C PRO A 47 16.51 1.54 -2.97
N LYS A 48 17.10 1.93 -1.83
CA LYS A 48 18.50 1.63 -1.47
C LYS A 48 18.63 1.51 0.05
N LYS A 49 19.61 0.70 0.48
CA LYS A 49 20.12 0.74 1.85
C LYS A 49 20.67 2.16 2.12
N ASP A 50 20.26 2.77 3.23
CA ASP A 50 20.64 4.14 3.64
C ASP A 50 20.09 5.28 2.77
N TRP A 51 18.98 5.07 2.04
CA TRP A 51 18.32 6.16 1.30
C TRP A 51 17.76 7.25 2.23
N PHE A 52 17.43 6.87 3.48
CA PHE A 52 16.87 7.78 4.46
C PHE A 52 17.99 8.72 4.91
N PRO A 53 17.90 10.03 4.63
CA PRO A 53 18.94 10.95 5.05
C PRO A 53 19.07 10.88 6.57
N LYS A 54 20.29 10.74 7.08
CA LYS A 54 20.57 10.61 8.52
C LYS A 54 19.98 11.76 9.31
N GLU A 55 19.85 12.92 8.68
CA GLU A 55 19.23 14.13 9.20
C GLU A 55 17.72 13.96 9.41
N ILE A 56 17.02 13.30 8.48
CA ILE A 56 15.61 12.94 8.66
C ILE A 56 15.47 11.86 9.73
N GLY A 57 16.36 10.86 9.74
CA GLY A 57 16.41 9.82 10.77
C GLY A 57 16.55 10.40 12.17
N ALA A 58 17.49 11.33 12.35
CA ALA A 58 17.73 12.00 13.61
C ALA A 58 16.57 12.92 14.01
N ALA A 59 15.95 13.63 13.07
CA ALA A 59 14.79 14.48 13.35
C ALA A 59 13.54 13.67 13.74
N VAL A 60 13.24 12.57 13.03
CA VAL A 60 12.15 11.65 13.38
C VAL A 60 12.41 11.04 14.75
N LEU A 61 13.63 10.57 15.01
CA LEU A 61 13.98 10.01 16.31
C LEU A 61 13.81 11.04 17.43
N LYS A 62 14.30 12.28 17.26
CA LYS A 62 14.07 13.38 18.21
C LYS A 62 12.59 13.66 18.41
N ALA A 63 11.80 13.69 17.35
CA ALA A 63 10.36 13.94 17.43
C ALA A 63 9.63 12.85 18.24
N VAL A 64 9.97 11.58 18.00
CA VAL A 64 9.37 10.43 18.69
C VAL A 64 9.83 10.35 20.15
N THR A 65 11.03 10.85 20.47
CA THR A 65 11.54 10.92 21.86
C THR A 65 11.21 12.22 22.59
N GLY A 66 10.42 13.12 21.99
CA GLY A 66 9.94 14.35 22.62
C GLY A 66 10.91 15.54 22.58
N GLY A 67 11.93 15.50 21.73
CA GLY A 67 12.85 16.60 21.48
C GLY A 67 12.35 17.57 20.40
N GLU A 68 12.76 18.84 20.49
CA GLU A 68 12.45 19.85 19.48
C GLU A 68 13.22 19.60 18.16
N ILE A 69 12.52 19.78 17.04
CA ILE A 69 13.06 19.67 15.68
C ILE A 69 13.58 21.06 15.28
N GLU A 70 14.89 21.28 15.40
CA GLU A 70 15.52 22.58 15.13
C GLU A 70 15.70 22.91 13.64
N LYS A 71 15.50 21.93 12.73
CA LYS A 71 15.80 22.09 11.31
C LYS A 71 14.63 21.62 10.44
N GLU A 72 14.19 22.49 9.53
CA GLU A 72 13.22 22.12 8.51
C GLU A 72 13.74 20.94 7.69
N LEU A 73 12.98 19.86 7.66
CA LEU A 73 13.29 18.70 6.84
C LEU A 73 13.14 19.09 5.36
N PRO A 74 13.98 18.56 4.45
CA PRO A 74 13.77 18.76 3.03
C PRO A 74 12.43 18.12 2.62
N THR A 75 11.39 18.94 2.56
CA THR A 75 9.99 18.55 2.27
C THR A 75 9.70 18.48 0.78
N THR A 76 10.68 18.72 -0.09
CA THR A 76 10.43 18.74 -1.53
C THR A 76 10.17 17.31 -2.04
N PRO A 77 9.01 17.05 -2.68
CA PRO A 77 8.65 15.71 -3.19
C PRO A 77 9.64 15.14 -4.23
N HIS A 78 10.53 15.99 -4.75
CA HIS A 78 11.57 15.64 -5.71
C HIS A 78 12.88 15.16 -5.06
N ALA A 79 13.10 15.46 -3.77
CA ALA A 79 14.24 14.96 -3.01
C ALA A 79 14.03 13.52 -2.51
N ILE A 80 12.79 13.04 -2.49
CA ILE A 80 12.44 11.68 -2.07
C ILE A 80 12.59 10.74 -3.28
N PRO A 81 13.45 9.71 -3.19
CA PRO A 81 13.60 8.74 -4.26
C PRO A 81 12.32 7.91 -4.41
N ASN A 82 12.05 7.42 -5.62
CA ASN A 82 10.87 6.60 -5.85
C ASN A 82 10.98 5.27 -5.09
N PRO A 83 9.90 4.77 -4.46
CA PRO A 83 9.90 3.46 -3.85
C PRO A 83 10.01 2.36 -4.91
N VAL A 84 10.44 1.17 -4.47
CA VAL A 84 10.44 -0.05 -5.28
C VAL A 84 9.18 -0.84 -4.95
N ALA A 85 8.32 -1.05 -5.94
CA ALA A 85 7.08 -1.78 -5.77
C ALA A 85 7.25 -3.27 -6.10
N ALA A 86 7.05 -4.15 -5.13
CA ALA A 86 6.89 -5.59 -5.35
C ALA A 86 5.40 -5.92 -5.49
N ARG A 87 5.05 -6.81 -6.42
CA ARG A 87 3.65 -7.13 -6.71
C ARG A 87 3.44 -8.63 -6.78
N ILE A 88 2.31 -9.06 -6.26
CA ILE A 88 1.83 -10.43 -6.41
C ILE A 88 0.32 -10.41 -6.64
N GLY A 89 -0.16 -11.28 -7.52
CA GLY A 89 -1.57 -11.42 -7.87
C GLY A 89 -2.09 -12.80 -7.48
N PHE A 90 -3.33 -12.85 -7.04
CA PHE A 90 -4.05 -14.06 -6.66
C PHE A 90 -5.42 -14.07 -7.34
N GLU A 91 -5.86 -15.25 -7.75
CA GLU A 91 -7.20 -15.48 -8.26
C GLU A 91 -8.13 -15.93 -7.12
N VAL A 92 -9.34 -15.41 -7.10
CA VAL A 92 -10.35 -15.71 -6.07
C VAL A 92 -11.57 -16.33 -6.71
N ASP A 93 -12.02 -17.46 -6.16
CA ASP A 93 -13.30 -18.06 -6.52
C ASP A 93 -14.45 -17.31 -5.85
N GLY A 94 -15.17 -16.51 -6.62
CA GLY A 94 -16.29 -15.69 -6.16
C GLY A 94 -16.15 -14.23 -6.56
N ARG A 95 -17.23 -13.45 -6.36
CA ARG A 95 -17.24 -12.02 -6.66
C ARG A 95 -16.85 -11.21 -5.43
N ILE A 96 -15.79 -10.42 -5.51
CA ILE A 96 -15.40 -9.51 -4.41
C ILE A 96 -16.23 -8.23 -4.51
N THR A 97 -16.91 -7.88 -3.41
CA THR A 97 -17.76 -6.69 -3.30
C THR A 97 -17.16 -5.62 -2.38
N GLY A 98 -16.16 -5.98 -1.58
CA GLY A 98 -15.48 -5.07 -0.67
C GLY A 98 -14.22 -5.67 -0.07
N LEU A 99 -13.31 -4.81 0.35
CA LEU A 99 -12.09 -5.16 1.07
C LEU A 99 -11.99 -4.26 2.32
N ASP A 100 -11.59 -4.83 3.43
CA ASP A 100 -11.26 -4.10 4.66
C ASP A 100 -9.99 -4.69 5.29
N VAL A 101 -9.39 -3.98 6.25
CA VAL A 101 -8.20 -4.40 6.98
C VAL A 101 -8.42 -4.29 8.48
N THR A 102 -8.04 -5.33 9.22
CA THR A 102 -8.10 -5.29 10.68
C THR A 102 -7.15 -4.24 11.23
N THR A 103 -7.60 -3.47 12.21
CA THR A 103 -6.79 -2.49 12.92
C THR A 103 -6.75 -2.81 14.42
N THR A 104 -5.62 -2.53 15.05
CA THR A 104 -5.45 -2.59 16.51
C THR A 104 -4.77 -1.31 16.97
N GLU A 105 -4.97 -0.92 18.24
CA GLU A 105 -4.52 0.38 18.77
C GLU A 105 -3.03 0.66 18.52
N ARG A 106 -2.18 -0.37 18.58
CA ARG A 106 -0.73 -0.25 18.42
C ARG A 106 -0.19 -0.89 17.13
N ALA A 107 -1.05 -1.50 16.31
CA ALA A 107 -0.68 -2.18 15.07
C ALA A 107 0.47 -3.23 15.21
N ILE A 108 0.65 -3.82 16.39
CA ILE A 108 1.71 -4.83 16.64
C ILE A 108 1.30 -6.21 16.08
N THR A 109 0.02 -6.52 16.14
CA THR A 109 -0.53 -7.78 15.63
C THR A 109 -0.55 -7.80 14.11
N MET A 110 -0.37 -8.98 13.52
CA MET A 110 -0.53 -9.18 12.09
C MET A 110 -1.90 -8.63 11.63
N ARG A 111 -1.88 -7.89 10.53
CA ARG A 111 -3.11 -7.39 9.91
C ARG A 111 -3.69 -8.48 9.01
N SER A 112 -4.99 -8.69 9.11
CA SER A 112 -5.76 -9.55 8.21
C SER A 112 -6.56 -8.70 7.25
N ILE A 113 -6.71 -9.20 6.02
CA ILE A 113 -7.59 -8.60 5.02
C ILE A 113 -8.93 -9.30 5.13
N VAL A 114 -9.98 -8.52 5.35
CA VAL A 114 -11.37 -8.98 5.35
C VAL A 114 -11.90 -8.82 3.94
N VAL A 115 -12.31 -9.94 3.34
CA VAL A 115 -12.84 -9.96 1.97
C VAL A 115 -14.34 -10.16 2.04
N HIS A 116 -15.09 -9.22 1.46
CA HIS A 116 -16.53 -9.33 1.31
C HIS A 116 -16.82 -9.99 -0.03
N LEU A 117 -17.43 -11.17 0.02
CA LEU A 117 -17.85 -11.91 -1.17
C LEU A 117 -19.34 -11.71 -1.41
N ASP A 118 -19.73 -11.62 -2.67
CA ASP A 118 -21.14 -11.71 -3.04
C ASP A 118 -21.70 -13.08 -2.63
N LYS A 119 -22.93 -13.09 -2.12
CA LYS A 119 -23.63 -14.29 -1.66
C LYS A 119 -24.32 -15.07 -2.77
N SER A 120 -24.19 -14.64 -4.03
CA SER A 120 -24.86 -15.25 -5.18
C SER A 120 -24.27 -16.63 -5.54
N ARG A 121 -24.55 -17.63 -4.68
CA ARG A 121 -24.56 -19.06 -5.01
C ARG A 121 -25.80 -19.71 -4.42
#